data_AF-A0A951KH15-F1
#
_entry.id   AF-A0A951KH15-F1
#
_cell.length_a   1.000
_cell.length_b   1.000
_cell.length_c   1.000
_cell.angle_alpha   90.00
_cell.angle_beta   90.00
_cell.angle_gamma   90.00
#
_symmetry.space_group_name_H-M   'P 1'
#
loop_
_entity.id
_entity.type
_entity.pdbx_description
1 polymer ?
#
loop_
_entity_poly.entity_id
_entity_poly.type
_entity_poly.pdbx_seq_one_letter_code
_entity_poly.pdbx_strand_id
1 'polypeptide(L)'
;MRALLFACSIGLAVVASAPAGNVNVADFPLRVHLFQVSQHSHYYRGQMDFVDGEGRANLYENSEARGFDYSFRCGERLMTSSGFETYLARWKKPGRELELVLPVMGNPNAAKSCSLKVELKNSVYLRHNGSLEQEPVAAYKAWMEKHQYDPEHGRNEPVNLTPATANGATSPP
;
A
#
# COMPACT_ATOMS: atom_id res chain seq x y z
N MET A 1 23.12 46.93 43.29
CA MET A 1 21.85 46.53 42.67
C MET A 1 21.77 47.09 41.25
N ARG A 2 21.88 46.26 40.23
CA ARG A 2 21.36 46.50 38.86
C ARG A 2 21.39 45.15 38.14
N ALA A 3 20.21 44.55 38.04
CA ALA A 3 19.97 43.20 37.57
C ALA A 3 19.98 43.13 36.04
N LEU A 4 20.35 41.96 35.53
CA LEU A 4 20.46 41.60 34.12
C LEU A 4 19.15 41.80 33.35
N LEU A 5 19.25 42.37 32.15
CA LEU A 5 18.19 42.28 31.13
C LEU A 5 18.46 41.07 30.25
N PHE A 6 17.62 40.05 30.40
CA PHE A 6 17.55 38.87 29.53
C PHE A 6 17.01 39.28 28.15
N ALA A 7 17.82 39.08 27.11
CA ALA A 7 17.37 39.16 25.72
C ALA A 7 16.57 37.90 25.39
N CYS A 8 15.26 38.04 25.19
CA CYS A 8 14.37 36.97 24.75
C CYS A 8 14.45 36.87 23.22
N SER A 9 15.29 35.97 22.71
CA SER A 9 15.37 35.63 21.29
C SER A 9 14.18 34.74 20.91
N ILE A 10 13.13 35.34 20.34
CA ILE A 10 12.01 34.61 19.75
C ILE A 10 12.53 33.89 18.49
N GLY A 11 12.84 32.60 18.62
CA GLY A 11 13.18 31.73 17.52
C GLY A 11 11.96 31.45 16.64
N LEU A 12 11.93 32.06 15.46
CA LEU A 12 10.93 31.78 14.43
C LEU A 12 11.19 30.37 13.87
N ALA A 13 10.46 29.36 14.33
CA ALA A 13 10.52 28.01 13.79
C ALA A 13 9.90 28.01 12.38
N VAL A 14 10.74 28.03 11.35
CA VAL A 14 10.31 27.79 9.97
C VAL A 14 9.84 26.35 9.88
N VAL A 15 8.53 26.15 9.78
CA VAL A 15 7.94 24.85 9.46
C VAL A 15 8.28 24.56 8.00
N ALA A 16 9.25 23.69 7.76
CA ALA A 16 9.63 23.25 6.42
C ALA A 16 8.48 22.41 5.85
N SER A 17 7.66 23.04 5.01
CA SER A 17 6.71 22.33 4.14
C SER A 17 7.53 21.58 3.10
N ALA A 18 7.62 20.24 3.21
CA ALA A 18 8.28 19.43 2.19
C ALA A 18 7.58 19.63 0.83
N PRO A 19 8.31 19.90 -0.27
CA PRO A 19 7.70 20.02 -1.58
C PRO A 19 7.06 18.69 -1.98
N ALA A 20 5.89 18.76 -2.60
CA ALA A 20 5.27 17.62 -3.28
C ALA A 20 6.17 17.24 -4.46
N GLY A 21 7.07 16.28 -4.25
CA GLY A 21 7.99 15.79 -5.27
C GLY A 21 7.27 14.88 -6.26
N ASN A 22 7.62 15.01 -7.54
CA ASN A 22 7.31 14.04 -8.57
C ASN A 22 7.84 12.66 -8.11
N VAL A 23 6.96 11.66 -7.98
CA VAL A 23 7.36 10.34 -7.46
C VAL A 23 8.10 9.58 -8.56
N ASN A 24 9.36 9.29 -8.32
CA ASN A 24 10.10 8.35 -9.15
C ASN A 24 9.72 6.92 -8.74
N VAL A 25 9.05 6.20 -9.65
CA VAL A 25 8.61 4.81 -9.42
C VAL A 25 9.78 3.89 -9.07
N ALA A 26 10.99 4.16 -9.56
CA ALA A 26 12.18 3.36 -9.28
C ALA A 26 12.59 3.38 -7.79
N ASP A 27 12.19 4.40 -7.03
CA ASP A 27 12.48 4.51 -5.60
C ASP A 27 11.53 3.67 -4.73
N PHE A 28 10.46 3.12 -5.34
CA PHE A 28 9.40 2.37 -4.68
C PHE A 28 9.20 1.01 -5.35
N PRO A 29 10.17 0.08 -5.19
CA PRO A 29 10.15 -1.20 -5.88
C PRO A 29 9.08 -2.17 -5.37
N LEU A 30 8.53 -1.93 -4.17
CA LEU A 30 7.57 -2.83 -3.55
C LEU A 30 6.15 -2.48 -3.94
N ARG A 31 5.27 -3.48 -3.88
CA ARG A 31 3.82 -3.28 -4.09
C ARG A 31 3.04 -3.71 -2.87
N VAL A 32 1.98 -2.97 -2.55
CA VAL A 32 1.09 -3.29 -1.43
C VAL A 32 -0.35 -3.29 -1.87
N HIS A 33 -1.07 -4.37 -1.57
CA HIS A 33 -2.52 -4.47 -1.77
C HIS A 33 -3.24 -4.39 -0.41
N LEU A 34 -4.08 -3.36 -0.21
CA LEU A 34 -4.80 -3.14 1.04
C LEU A 34 -6.20 -3.76 0.97
N PHE A 35 -6.47 -4.82 1.75
CA PHE A 35 -7.77 -5.50 1.74
C PHE A 35 -8.79 -4.89 2.69
N GLN A 36 -8.33 -4.45 3.86
CA GLN A 36 -9.16 -3.92 4.95
C GLN A 36 -8.47 -2.72 5.56
N VAL A 37 -9.25 -1.65 5.78
CA VAL A 37 -8.82 -0.45 6.51
C VAL A 37 -9.91 -0.10 7.52
N SER A 38 -9.58 -0.18 8.81
CA SER A 38 -10.37 0.39 9.90
C SER A 38 -9.68 1.67 10.34
N GLN A 39 -10.37 2.81 10.31
CA GLN A 39 -9.70 4.09 10.53
C GLN A 39 -10.60 5.13 11.21
N HIS A 40 -9.97 6.04 11.94
CA HIS A 40 -10.62 7.17 12.62
C HIS A 40 -10.00 8.48 12.16
N SER A 41 -10.85 9.46 11.81
CA SER A 41 -10.41 10.80 11.40
C SER A 41 -10.42 11.74 12.60
N HIS A 42 -9.31 12.40 12.85
CA HIS A 42 -9.15 13.39 13.91
C HIS A 42 -9.19 14.80 13.30
N TYR A 43 -9.98 15.68 13.91
CA TYR A 43 -10.25 17.02 13.39
C TYR A 43 -9.76 18.09 14.36
N TYR A 44 -9.13 19.13 13.80
CA TYR A 44 -8.76 20.34 14.53
C TYR A 44 -9.32 21.56 13.80
N ARG A 45 -10.07 22.41 14.51
CA ARG A 45 -10.73 23.62 13.96
C ARG A 45 -11.56 23.34 12.68
N GLY A 46 -12.26 22.20 12.65
CA GLY A 46 -13.12 21.82 11.52
C GLY A 46 -12.38 21.31 10.27
N GLN A 47 -11.05 21.18 10.33
CA GLN A 47 -10.22 20.59 9.28
C GLN A 47 -9.70 19.23 9.75
N MET A 48 -9.54 18.27 8.84
CA MET A 48 -8.93 16.97 9.17
C MET A 48 -7.44 17.18 9.45
N ASP A 49 -6.99 16.80 10.63
CA ASP A 49 -5.59 16.93 11.07
C ASP A 49 -4.80 15.66 10.71
N PHE A 50 -5.31 14.50 11.14
CA PHE A 50 -4.75 13.20 10.79
C PHE A 50 -5.80 12.09 10.86
N VAL A 51 -5.43 10.94 10.33
CA VAL A 51 -6.19 9.70 10.38
C VAL A 51 -5.28 8.62 10.94
N ASP A 52 -5.77 7.84 11.89
CA ASP A 52 -5.09 6.64 12.36
C ASP A 52 -6.00 5.42 12.24
N GLY A 53 -5.39 4.25 12.34
CA GLY A 53 -6.12 3.00 12.15
C GLY A 53 -5.23 1.79 11.96
N GLU A 54 -5.87 0.72 11.54
CA GLU A 54 -5.27 -0.58 11.32
C GLU A 54 -5.92 -1.31 10.14
N GLY A 55 -5.29 -2.39 9.70
CA GLY A 55 -5.78 -3.12 8.55
C GLY A 55 -5.00 -4.39 8.24
N ARG A 56 -5.38 -4.99 7.10
CA ARG A 56 -4.79 -6.21 6.56
C ARG A 56 -4.44 -6.03 5.10
N ALA A 57 -3.26 -6.48 4.71
CA ALA A 57 -2.71 -6.24 3.40
C ALA A 57 -1.76 -7.35 2.96
N ASN A 58 -1.45 -7.39 1.66
CA ASN A 58 -0.33 -8.16 1.14
C ASN A 58 0.79 -7.22 0.68
N LEU A 59 2.01 -7.62 0.95
CA LEU A 59 3.23 -7.08 0.38
C LEU A 59 3.67 -8.01 -0.76
N TYR A 60 4.02 -7.44 -1.91
CA TYR A 60 4.71 -8.15 -2.98
C TYR A 60 6.15 -7.67 -3.03
N GLU A 61 7.06 -8.62 -2.90
CA GLU A 61 8.50 -8.41 -2.88
C GLU A 61 9.19 -9.64 -3.49
N ASN A 62 10.02 -9.43 -4.51
CA ASN A 62 10.76 -10.49 -5.20
C ASN A 62 9.84 -11.57 -5.82
N SER A 63 8.73 -11.15 -6.41
CA SER A 63 7.72 -12.03 -7.02
C SER A 63 7.07 -13.01 -6.03
N GLU A 64 7.06 -12.66 -4.74
CA GLU A 64 6.39 -13.40 -3.69
C GLU A 64 5.44 -12.46 -2.93
N ALA A 65 4.25 -12.95 -2.61
CA ALA A 65 3.30 -12.22 -1.78
C ALA A 65 3.38 -12.69 -0.33
N ARG A 66 3.30 -11.75 0.60
CA ARG A 66 3.23 -12.01 2.04
C ARG A 66 2.16 -11.16 2.70
N GLY A 67 1.26 -11.80 3.43
CA GLY A 67 0.27 -11.12 4.23
C GLY A 67 0.92 -10.39 5.40
N PHE A 68 0.32 -9.26 5.78
CA PHE A 68 0.71 -8.53 6.98
C PHE A 68 -0.48 -7.78 7.58
N ASP A 69 -0.45 -7.67 8.90
CA ASP A 69 -1.31 -6.74 9.63
C ASP A 69 -0.55 -5.43 9.80
N TYR A 70 -1.25 -4.30 9.82
CA TYR A 70 -0.61 -3.01 10.00
C TYR A 70 -1.41 -2.04 10.85
N SER A 71 -0.70 -1.08 11.41
CA SER A 71 -1.26 0.16 11.96
C SER A 71 -0.61 1.37 11.30
N PHE A 72 -1.33 2.49 11.27
CA PHE A 72 -0.87 3.71 10.62
C PHE A 72 -1.36 4.97 11.33
N ARG A 73 -0.69 6.08 11.03
CA ARG A 73 -1.12 7.43 11.34
C ARG A 73 -0.65 8.36 10.23
N CYS A 74 -1.58 8.87 9.43
CA CYS A 74 -1.30 9.58 8.18
C CYS A 74 -2.13 10.85 8.05
N GLY A 75 -1.68 11.79 7.23
CA GLY A 75 -2.40 13.05 6.97
C GLY A 75 -3.59 12.89 6.01
N GLU A 76 -3.69 11.74 5.34
CA GLU A 76 -4.74 11.42 4.38
C GLU A 76 -5.39 10.07 4.76
N ARG A 77 -6.64 9.86 4.34
CA ARG A 77 -7.34 8.58 4.52
C ARG A 77 -6.70 7.52 3.64
N LEU A 78 -6.55 6.32 4.21
CA LEU A 78 -6.19 5.14 3.42
C LEU A 78 -7.45 4.52 2.80
N MET A 79 -7.31 4.07 1.57
CA MET A 79 -8.37 3.37 0.84
C MET A 79 -7.97 1.91 0.66
N THR A 80 -8.94 1.01 0.68
CA THR A 80 -8.71 -0.37 0.23
C THR A 80 -8.38 -0.35 -1.25
N SER A 81 -7.45 -1.20 -1.66
CA SER A 81 -7.14 -1.42 -3.07
C SER A 81 -8.37 -1.98 -3.80
N SER A 82 -8.61 -1.51 -5.02
CA SER A 82 -9.69 -2.02 -5.87
C SER A 82 -9.16 -3.18 -6.73
N GLY A 83 -9.93 -4.26 -6.87
CA GLY A 83 -9.56 -5.39 -7.73
C GLY A 83 -8.17 -5.96 -7.42
N PHE A 84 -7.22 -5.76 -8.33
CA PHE A 84 -5.81 -6.18 -8.21
C PHE A 84 -4.84 -5.00 -8.13
N GLU A 85 -5.34 -3.78 -7.97
CA GLU A 85 -4.51 -2.58 -7.85
C GLU A 85 -3.57 -2.65 -6.64
N THR A 86 -2.40 -2.05 -6.76
CA THR A 86 -1.42 -1.99 -5.68
C THR A 86 -0.88 -0.57 -5.51
N TYR A 87 -0.61 -0.21 -4.27
CA TYR A 87 0.14 0.99 -3.93
C TYR A 87 1.63 0.75 -4.17
N LEU A 88 2.32 1.79 -4.64
CA LEU A 88 3.77 1.85 -4.61
C LEU A 88 4.26 1.93 -3.17
N ALA A 89 5.30 1.17 -2.85
CA ALA A 89 5.83 1.12 -1.51
C ALA A 89 7.35 0.93 -1.47
N ARG A 90 7.93 1.22 -0.30
CA ARG A 90 9.31 0.86 0.03
C ARG A 90 9.45 0.61 1.52
N TRP A 91 10.49 -0.13 1.90
CA TRP A 91 10.87 -0.26 3.30
C TRP A 91 11.47 1.05 3.81
N LYS A 92 10.91 1.59 4.89
CA LYS A 92 11.63 2.54 5.76
C LYS A 92 12.50 1.77 6.75
N LYS A 93 11.98 0.65 7.26
CA LYS A 93 12.70 -0.33 8.08
C LYS A 93 12.29 -1.72 7.63
N PRO A 94 13.22 -2.51 7.05
CA PRO A 94 12.92 -3.85 6.56
C PRO A 94 12.17 -4.69 7.60
N GLY A 95 11.05 -5.26 7.19
CA GLY A 95 10.21 -6.14 8.01
C GLY A 95 9.39 -5.45 9.12
N ARG A 96 9.44 -4.12 9.26
CA ARG A 96 8.79 -3.41 10.37
C ARG A 96 8.06 -2.13 9.99
N GLU A 97 8.57 -1.38 9.01
CA GLU A 97 7.98 -0.09 8.63
C GLU A 97 8.02 0.10 7.11
N LEU A 98 6.84 0.21 6.49
CA LEU A 98 6.68 0.50 5.07
C LEU A 98 6.28 1.97 4.88
N GLU A 99 6.73 2.57 3.78
CA GLU A 99 6.17 3.81 3.26
C GLU A 99 5.33 3.49 2.04
N LEU A 100 4.04 3.84 2.07
CA LEU A 100 3.16 3.83 0.92
C LEU A 100 3.16 5.19 0.24
N VAL A 101 3.08 5.17 -1.08
CA VAL A 101 2.78 6.35 -1.89
C VAL A 101 1.28 6.36 -2.20
N LEU A 102 0.61 7.43 -1.78
CA LEU A 102 -0.81 7.65 -1.99
C LEU A 102 -1.01 8.61 -3.18
N PRO A 103 -1.85 8.25 -4.16
CA PRO A 103 -2.19 9.17 -5.24
C PRO A 103 -3.01 10.34 -4.70
N VAL A 104 -2.71 11.56 -5.16
CA VAL A 104 -3.54 12.73 -4.86
C VAL A 104 -4.61 12.86 -5.94
N MET A 105 -5.87 12.75 -5.52
CA MET A 105 -7.01 12.91 -6.43
C MET A 105 -6.98 14.28 -7.11
N GLY A 106 -7.14 14.30 -8.44
CA GLY A 106 -7.11 15.52 -9.24
C GLY A 106 -5.71 16.07 -9.56
N ASN A 107 -4.64 15.45 -9.06
CA ASN A 107 -3.28 15.81 -9.43
C ASN A 107 -2.39 14.56 -9.58
N PRO A 108 -2.24 14.01 -10.80
CA PRO A 108 -1.49 12.79 -11.05
C PRO A 108 0.02 12.92 -10.76
N ASN A 109 0.53 14.15 -10.64
CA ASN A 109 1.94 14.42 -10.37
C ASN A 109 2.22 14.64 -8.88
N ALA A 110 1.18 14.73 -8.05
CA ALA A 110 1.32 14.86 -6.62
C ALA A 110 1.07 13.51 -5.95
N ALA A 111 1.96 13.16 -5.04
CA ALA A 111 1.75 12.06 -4.13
C ALA A 111 1.96 12.50 -2.70
N LYS A 112 1.24 11.83 -1.80
CA LYS A 112 1.51 11.87 -0.37
C LYS A 112 2.12 10.55 0.05
N SER A 113 2.82 10.52 1.17
CA SER A 113 3.28 9.25 1.73
C SER A 113 2.62 8.96 3.07
N CYS A 114 2.46 7.67 3.35
CA CYS A 114 1.88 7.17 4.58
C CYS A 114 2.75 6.04 5.13
N SER A 115 3.20 6.18 6.38
CA SER A 115 4.03 5.17 7.02
C SER A 115 3.16 4.14 7.73
N LEU A 116 3.38 2.86 7.44
CA LEU A 116 2.73 1.73 8.08
C LEU A 116 3.71 1.03 9.00
N LYS A 117 3.28 0.70 10.22
CA LYS A 117 3.95 -0.28 11.07
C LYS A 117 3.37 -1.65 10.74
N VAL A 118 4.23 -2.61 10.41
CA VAL A 118 3.79 -3.90 9.87
C VAL A 118 4.19 -5.08 10.74
N GLU A 119 3.32 -6.08 10.77
CA GLU A 119 3.59 -7.40 11.30
C GLU A 119 3.38 -8.43 10.19
N LEU A 120 4.49 -8.92 9.63
CA LEU A 120 4.47 -9.87 8.52
C LEU A 120 4.03 -11.27 8.98
N LYS A 121 3.30 -11.97 8.12
CA LYS A 121 2.81 -13.33 8.33
C LYS A 121 3.55 -14.33 7.46
N ASN A 122 3.33 -15.61 7.78
CA ASN A 122 3.78 -16.76 7.00
C ASN A 122 2.68 -17.27 6.04
N SER A 123 1.67 -16.43 5.78
CA SER A 123 0.50 -16.67 4.95
C SER A 123 0.23 -15.44 4.10
N VAL A 124 -0.66 -15.57 3.13
CA VAL A 124 -1.08 -14.50 2.22
C VAL A 124 -2.57 -14.30 2.41
N TYR A 125 -3.03 -13.05 2.36
CA TYR A 125 -4.46 -12.76 2.32
C TYR A 125 -5.00 -12.90 0.90
N LEU A 126 -6.17 -13.51 0.76
CA LEU A 126 -6.94 -13.51 -0.49
C LEU A 126 -8.39 -13.21 -0.20
N ARG A 127 -9.05 -12.55 -1.15
CA ARG A 127 -10.50 -12.34 -1.09
C ARG A 127 -11.18 -13.42 -1.91
N HIS A 128 -11.94 -14.29 -1.25
CA HIS A 128 -12.70 -15.36 -1.86
C HIS A 128 -14.17 -15.24 -1.44
N ASN A 129 -15.09 -15.15 -2.41
CA ASN A 129 -16.53 -14.97 -2.17
C ASN A 129 -16.87 -13.81 -1.21
N GLY A 130 -16.12 -12.71 -1.29
CA GLY A 130 -16.30 -11.53 -0.43
C GLY A 130 -15.62 -11.63 0.94
N SER A 131 -15.25 -12.82 1.39
CA SER A 131 -14.53 -13.07 2.64
C SER A 131 -13.02 -12.93 2.46
N LEU A 132 -12.33 -12.48 3.51
CA LEU A 132 -10.87 -12.42 3.53
C LEU A 132 -10.33 -13.69 4.21
N GLU A 133 -9.69 -14.54 3.41
CA GLU A 133 -9.11 -15.81 3.84
C GLU A 133 -7.57 -15.72 3.83
N GLN A 134 -6.93 -16.72 4.43
CA GLN A 134 -5.48 -16.86 4.43
C GLN A 134 -5.08 -18.16 3.73
N GLU A 135 -4.05 -18.09 2.90
CA GLU A 135 -3.45 -19.25 2.24
C GLU A 135 -1.94 -19.32 2.48
N PRO A 136 -1.33 -20.50 2.33
CA PRO A 136 0.13 -20.63 2.33
C PRO A 136 0.77 -19.82 1.20
N VAL A 137 1.91 -19.18 1.49
CA VAL A 137 2.69 -18.39 0.51
C VAL A 137 2.98 -19.18 -0.76
N ALA A 138 3.35 -20.46 -0.63
CA ALA A 138 3.64 -21.32 -1.77
C ALA A 138 2.42 -21.56 -2.68
N ALA A 139 1.23 -21.72 -2.11
CA ALA A 139 0.01 -21.93 -2.88
C ALA A 139 -0.35 -20.68 -3.68
N TYR A 140 -0.28 -19.52 -3.03
CA TYR A 140 -0.53 -18.24 -3.70
C TYR A 140 0.51 -17.94 -4.78
N LYS A 141 1.79 -18.24 -4.54
CA LYS A 141 2.85 -18.10 -5.56
C LYS A 141 2.58 -18.96 -6.79
N ALA A 142 2.18 -20.21 -6.61
CA ALA A 142 1.79 -21.08 -7.72
C ALA A 142 0.59 -20.52 -8.50
N TRP A 143 -0.37 -19.90 -7.80
CA TRP A 143 -1.47 -19.18 -8.43
C TRP A 143 -0.97 -17.96 -9.21
N MET A 144 -0.07 -17.14 -8.65
CA MET A 144 0.51 -15.97 -9.32
C MET A 144 1.20 -16.37 -10.62
N GLU A 145 2.07 -17.39 -10.58
CA GLU A 145 2.79 -17.90 -11.74
C GLU A 145 1.82 -18.42 -12.82
N LYS A 146 0.83 -19.23 -12.43
CA LYS A 146 -0.19 -19.76 -13.33
C LYS A 146 -0.97 -18.67 -14.06
N HIS A 147 -1.28 -17.57 -13.37
CA HIS A 147 -2.06 -16.46 -13.93
C HIS A 147 -1.19 -15.32 -14.43
N GLN A 148 0.14 -15.50 -14.47
CA GLN A 148 1.11 -14.48 -14.88
C GLN A 148 0.94 -13.16 -14.12
N TYR A 149 0.48 -13.23 -12.87
CA TYR A 149 0.23 -12.06 -12.03
C TYR A 149 1.51 -11.68 -11.28
N ASP A 150 1.97 -10.45 -11.51
CA ASP A 150 3.24 -9.94 -11.00
C ASP A 150 3.20 -8.41 -10.98
N PRO A 151 2.63 -7.82 -9.91
CA PRO A 151 2.41 -6.39 -9.83
C PRO A 151 3.73 -5.59 -9.71
N GLU A 152 4.83 -6.22 -9.29
CA GLU A 152 6.15 -5.58 -9.24
C GLU A 152 6.63 -5.23 -10.66
N HIS A 153 6.34 -6.10 -11.63
CA HIS A 153 6.74 -5.94 -13.03
C HIS A 153 5.59 -5.50 -13.96
N GLY A 154 4.54 -4.88 -13.39
CA GLY A 154 3.45 -4.27 -14.16
C GLY A 154 2.39 -5.23 -14.68
N ARG A 155 2.46 -6.53 -14.34
CA ARG A 155 1.39 -7.49 -14.62
C ARG A 155 0.36 -7.44 -13.50
N ASN A 156 -0.41 -6.35 -13.52
CA ASN A 156 -1.32 -5.95 -12.45
C ASN A 156 -2.69 -6.67 -12.49
N GLU A 157 -2.95 -7.49 -13.51
CA GLU A 157 -4.19 -8.28 -13.62
C GLU A 157 -3.85 -9.75 -13.93
N PRO A 158 -4.47 -10.72 -13.24
CA PRO A 158 -4.28 -12.13 -13.55
C PRO A 158 -4.92 -12.48 -14.89
N VAL A 159 -4.17 -13.21 -15.72
CA VAL A 159 -4.68 -13.75 -16.99
C VAL A 159 -5.65 -14.88 -16.69
N ASN A 160 -6.90 -14.73 -17.11
CA ASN A 160 -7.88 -15.80 -17.08
C ASN A 160 -7.51 -16.86 -18.13
N LEU A 161 -6.89 -17.95 -17.69
CA LEU A 161 -6.70 -19.13 -18.54
C LEU A 161 -8.05 -19.82 -18.74
N THR A 162 -8.81 -19.41 -19.76
CA THR A 162 -9.93 -20.22 -20.22
C THR A 162 -9.35 -21.51 -20.80
N PRO A 163 -9.79 -22.71 -20.37
CA PRO A 163 -9.45 -23.92 -21.10
C PRO A 163 -10.01 -23.74 -22.52
N ALA A 164 -9.14 -23.73 -23.52
CA ALA A 164 -9.60 -23.78 -24.91
C ALA A 164 -10.51 -25.00 -25.01
N THR A 165 -11.81 -24.77 -25.19
CA THR A 165 -12.76 -25.84 -25.47
C THR A 165 -12.23 -26.50 -26.72
N ALA A 166 -11.70 -27.72 -26.58
CA ALA A 166 -11.35 -28.57 -27.69
C ALA A 166 -12.66 -28.96 -28.38
N ASN A 167 -13.20 -28.05 -29.19
CA ASN A 167 -14.18 -28.39 -30.21
C ASN A 167 -13.41 -29.18 -31.26
N GLY A 168 -13.27 -30.48 -30.99
CA GLY A 168 -13.01 -31.49 -31.99
C GLY A 168 -14.14 -31.43 -33.01
N ALA A 169 -13.93 -30.63 -34.05
CA ALA A 169 -14.70 -30.71 -35.28
C ALA A 169 -14.34 -32.04 -35.95
N THR A 170 -15.02 -33.11 -35.56
CA THR A 170 -15.07 -34.35 -36.32
C THR A 170 -16.14 -34.18 -37.41
N SER A 171 -15.71 -34.13 -38.66
CA SER A 171 -16.57 -34.34 -39.85
C SER A 171 -16.24 -35.74 -40.43
N PRO A 172 -16.98 -36.23 -41.43
CA PRO A 172 -18.25 -36.96 -41.38
C PRO A 172 -18.06 -38.45 -41.77
N PRO A 173 -19.15 -39.24 -41.88
CA PRO A 173 -19.43 -39.87 -43.18
C PRO A 173 -20.77 -39.46 -43.79
#